data_AF-W2QTS9-F1
#
_entry.id   AF-W2QTS9-F1
#
_cell.length_a   1.000
_cell.length_b   1.000
_cell.length_c   1.000
_cell.angle_alpha   90.00
_cell.angle_beta   90.00
_cell.angle_gamma   90.00
#
_symmetry.space_group_name_H-M   'P 1'
#
loop_
_entity.id
_entity.type
_entity.pdbx_description
1 polymer ?
#
loop_
_entity_poly.entity_id
_entity_poly.type
_entity_poly.pdbx_seq_one_letter_code
_entity_poly.pdbx_strand_id
1 'polypeptide(L)'
;MGPALRNGKKKVGRPKKKASTTCYKCKRTLKTHQGLKKHLARKNPCDKRSVAAREEARKIARRLASKAYYIRKKKGISLASWRERMPLTARQEARRRADYLANL
;
A
#
# COMPACT_ATOMS: atom_id res chain seq x y z
N MET A 1 -11.04 -55.12 0.27
CA MET A 1 -9.82 -54.32 0.08
C MET A 1 -9.83 -53.17 1.09
N GLY A 2 -9.26 -53.37 2.29
CA GLY A 2 -9.26 -52.34 3.34
C GLY A 2 -8.11 -51.32 3.16
N PRO A 3 -8.26 -50.05 3.60
CA PRO A 3 -7.24 -49.04 3.41
C PRO A 3 -6.03 -49.27 4.33
N ALA A 4 -4.84 -49.34 3.74
CA ALA A 4 -3.58 -49.44 4.47
C ALA A 4 -3.28 -48.13 5.22
N LEU A 5 -3.33 -48.18 6.56
CA LEU A 5 -2.88 -47.09 7.43
C LEU A 5 -1.35 -47.00 7.36
N ARG A 6 -0.83 -46.02 6.62
CA ARG A 6 0.60 -45.67 6.60
C ARG A 6 1.00 -44.98 7.90
N ASN A 7 1.26 -45.77 8.94
CA ASN A 7 1.90 -45.29 10.18
C ASN A 7 3.42 -45.21 9.99
N GLY A 8 3.87 -44.19 9.26
CA GLY A 8 5.28 -43.82 9.21
C GLY A 8 5.71 -43.16 10.53
N LYS A 9 6.55 -43.84 11.32
CA LYS A 9 7.18 -43.27 12.52
C LYS A 9 7.93 -41.98 12.14
N LYS A 10 7.52 -40.83 12.69
CA LYS A 10 8.21 -39.55 12.49
C LYS A 10 9.62 -39.68 13.06
N LYS A 11 10.66 -39.56 12.22
CA LYS A 11 12.05 -39.51 12.69
C LYS A 11 12.23 -38.31 13.63
N VAL A 12 12.30 -38.59 14.92
CA VAL A 12 12.78 -37.65 15.95
C VAL A 12 14.28 -37.45 15.70
N GLY A 13 14.72 -36.23 15.41
CA GLY A 13 16.18 -36.02 15.25
C GLY A 13 16.71 -34.81 14.50
N ARG A 14 15.88 -33.85 14.07
CA ARG A 14 16.44 -32.55 13.65
C ARG A 14 15.63 -31.39 14.23
N PRO A 15 16.21 -30.55 15.10
CA PRO A 15 15.59 -29.30 15.50
C PRO A 15 15.21 -28.52 14.24
N LYS A 16 13.90 -28.27 14.06
CA LYS A 16 13.41 -27.51 12.91
C LYS A 16 13.93 -26.08 13.05
N LYS A 17 14.94 -25.69 12.25
CA LYS A 17 15.42 -24.31 12.19
C LYS A 17 14.22 -23.43 11.84
N LYS A 18 13.73 -22.63 12.81
CA LYS A 18 12.63 -21.71 12.57
C LYS A 18 13.16 -20.58 11.68
N ALA A 19 12.54 -20.39 10.52
CA ALA A 19 12.86 -19.25 9.66
C ALA A 19 12.57 -17.95 10.42
N SER A 20 13.45 -16.95 10.28
CA SER A 20 13.29 -15.67 10.98
C SER A 20 12.01 -14.98 10.54
N THR A 21 11.35 -14.30 11.46
CA THR A 21 10.16 -13.48 11.17
C THR A 21 10.43 -11.99 11.30
N THR A 22 11.69 -11.61 11.50
CA THR A 22 12.11 -10.22 11.74
C THR A 22 12.68 -9.59 10.47
N CYS A 23 12.22 -8.40 10.12
CA CYS A 23 12.77 -7.62 9.01
C CYS A 23 14.10 -6.98 9.38
N TYR A 24 15.13 -7.13 8.54
CA TYR A 24 16.45 -6.52 8.76
C TYR A 24 16.47 -4.99 8.55
N LYS A 25 15.57 -4.43 7.74
CA LYS A 25 15.52 -2.98 7.46
C LYS A 25 14.81 -2.18 8.56
N CYS A 26 13.66 -2.68 9.01
CA CYS A 26 12.79 -1.97 9.94
C CYS A 26 12.76 -2.59 11.35
N LYS A 27 13.44 -3.73 11.56
CA LYS A 27 13.50 -4.49 12.81
C LYS A 27 12.13 -4.96 13.34
N ARG A 28 11.07 -4.89 12.51
CA ARG A 28 9.74 -5.36 12.86
C ARG A 28 9.66 -6.88 12.81
N THR A 29 9.16 -7.49 13.88
CA THR A 29 8.82 -8.91 13.94
C THR A 29 7.41 -9.13 13.39
N LEU A 30 7.27 -10.03 12.43
CA LEU A 30 5.98 -10.42 11.84
C LEU A 30 5.49 -11.74 12.42
N LYS A 31 4.17 -11.98 12.32
CA LYS A 31 3.53 -13.20 12.86
C LYS A 31 3.97 -14.48 12.14
N THR A 32 4.30 -14.39 10.85
CA THR A 32 4.66 -15.55 10.02
C THR A 32 5.82 -15.21 9.07
N HIS A 33 6.59 -16.22 8.66
CA HIS A 33 7.67 -16.09 7.67
C HIS A 33 7.13 -15.63 6.30
N GLN A 34 5.95 -16.11 5.90
CA GLN A 34 5.27 -15.63 4.69
C GLN A 34 4.93 -14.14 4.78
N GLY A 35 4.56 -13.66 5.97
CA GLY A 35 4.37 -12.24 6.24
C GLY A 35 5.65 -11.44 6.01
N LEU A 36 6.80 -11.94 6.47
CA LEU A 36 8.10 -11.33 6.21
C LEU A 36 8.44 -11.29 4.72
N LYS A 37 8.21 -12.39 3.98
CA LYS A 37 8.43 -12.43 2.53
C LYS A 37 7.58 -11.37 1.81
N LYS A 38 6.28 -11.30 2.13
CA LYS A 38 5.37 -10.27 1.58
C LYS A 38 5.81 -8.85 1.97
N HIS A 39 6.25 -8.66 3.20
CA HIS A 39 6.73 -7.36 3.68
C HIS A 39 7.94 -6.87 2.88
N LEU A 40 8.91 -7.75 2.61
CA LEU A 40 10.10 -7.42 1.82
C LEU A 40 9.81 -7.20 0.34
N ALA A 41 8.79 -7.88 -0.21
CA ALA A 41 8.35 -7.74 -1.59
C ALA A 41 7.47 -6.50 -1.87
N ARG A 42 7.13 -5.70 -0.84
CA ARG A 42 6.32 -4.48 -1.04
C ARG A 42 7.10 -3.45 -1.85
N LYS A 43 6.43 -2.81 -2.82
CA LYS A 43 6.97 -1.71 -3.63
C LYS A 43 7.51 -0.56 -2.78
N ASN A 44 6.83 -0.24 -1.69
CA ASN A 44 7.27 0.79 -0.75
C ASN A 44 8.23 0.21 0.27
N PRO A 45 9.47 0.71 0.36
CA PRO A 45 10.44 0.16 1.28
C PRO A 45 10.11 0.57 2.73
N CYS A 46 10.46 -0.31 3.66
CA CYS A 46 10.09 -0.24 5.07
C CYS A 46 11.17 0.41 5.95
N ASP A 47 12.31 0.81 5.38
CA ASP A 47 13.39 1.47 6.12
C ASP A 47 12.90 2.80 6.73
N LYS A 48 13.52 3.19 7.85
CA LYS A 48 13.12 4.38 8.61
C LYS A 48 13.17 5.66 7.77
N ARG A 49 14.18 5.79 6.90
CA ARG A 49 14.38 6.97 6.04
C ARG A 49 13.27 7.09 5.00
N SER A 50 12.94 6.01 4.31
CA SER A 50 11.81 5.94 3.36
C SER A 50 10.48 6.25 4.03
N VAL A 51 10.23 5.71 5.22
CA VAL A 51 8.99 6.00 5.97
C VAL A 51 8.91 7.50 6.28
N ALA A 52 9.97 8.10 6.82
CA ALA A 52 10.02 9.52 7.13
C ALA A 52 9.85 10.39 5.88
N ALA A 53 10.53 10.07 4.77
CA ALA A 53 10.39 10.79 3.51
C ALA A 53 8.95 10.77 2.97
N ARG A 54 8.26 9.61 3.07
CA ARG A 54 6.85 9.48 2.68
C ARG A 54 5.92 10.26 3.60
N GLU A 55 6.23 10.32 4.89
CA GLU A 55 5.46 11.13 5.85
C GLU A 55 5.62 12.62 5.57
N GLU A 56 6.84 13.10 5.30
CA GLU A 56 7.08 14.48 4.90
C GLU A 56 6.40 14.83 3.57
N ALA A 57 6.47 13.95 2.57
CA ALA A 57 5.74 14.14 1.31
C ALA A 57 4.21 14.26 1.55
N ARG A 58 3.64 13.45 2.46
CA ARG A 58 2.23 13.56 2.85
C ARG A 58 1.92 14.87 3.58
N LYS A 59 2.81 15.34 4.46
CA LYS A 59 2.66 16.64 5.14
C LYS A 59 2.68 17.78 4.14
N ILE A 60 3.62 17.78 3.20
CA ILE A 60 3.71 18.79 2.13
C ILE A 60 2.44 18.77 1.27
N ALA A 61 2.01 17.59 0.81
CA ALA A 61 0.78 17.45 0.02
C ALA A 61 -0.46 17.97 0.77
N ARG A 62 -0.57 17.67 2.08
CA ARG A 62 -1.66 18.18 2.91
C ARG A 62 -1.62 19.71 3.03
N ARG A 63 -0.45 20.31 3.27
CA ARG A 63 -0.27 21.77 3.32
C ARG A 63 -0.66 22.43 1.99
N LEU A 64 -0.23 21.86 0.87
CA LEU A 64 -0.58 22.34 -0.47
C LEU A 64 -2.10 22.26 -0.72
N ALA A 65 -2.74 21.15 -0.36
CA ALA A 65 -4.19 20.99 -0.48
C ALA A 65 -4.96 22.01 0.38
N SER A 66 -4.53 22.23 1.63
CA SER A 66 -5.11 23.26 2.49
C SER A 66 -4.92 24.66 1.91
N LYS A 67 -3.72 24.99 1.41
CA LYS A 67 -3.45 26.27 0.76
C LYS A 67 -4.34 26.49 -0.47
N ALA A 68 -4.49 25.47 -1.32
CA ALA A 68 -5.36 25.51 -2.48
C ALA A 68 -6.83 25.76 -2.10
N TYR A 69 -7.30 25.13 -1.02
CA TYR A 69 -8.65 25.36 -0.48
C TYR A 69 -8.88 26.83 -0.09
N TYR A 70 -7.95 27.45 0.65
CA TYR A 70 -8.08 28.85 1.06
C TYR A 70 -7.98 29.82 -0.12
N ILE A 71 -7.12 29.54 -1.11
CA ILE A 71 -7.03 30.33 -2.34
C ILE A 71 -8.36 30.30 -3.09
N ARG A 72 -8.97 29.12 -3.26
CA ARG A 72 -10.29 28.98 -3.89
C ARG A 72 -11.35 29.81 -3.16
N LYS A 73 -11.40 29.71 -1.82
CA LYS A 73 -12.36 30.44 -0.98
C LYS A 73 -12.17 31.96 -1.12
N LYS A 74 -10.93 32.45 -1.08
CA LYS A 74 -10.61 33.88 -1.20
C LYS A 74 -10.97 34.45 -2.59
N LYS A 75 -10.77 33.68 -3.65
CA LYS A 75 -11.07 34.10 -5.02
C LYS A 75 -12.54 33.97 -5.41
N GLY A 76 -13.42 33.52 -4.51
CA GLY A 76 -14.85 33.35 -4.80
C GLY A 76 -15.15 32.29 -5.87
N ILE A 77 -14.22 31.39 -6.17
CA ILE A 77 -14.39 30.40 -7.23
C ILE A 77 -15.29 29.27 -6.71
N SER A 78 -16.34 28.94 -7.47
CA SER A 78 -17.22 27.82 -7.14
C SER A 78 -16.46 26.49 -7.16
N LEU A 79 -16.91 25.52 -6.36
CA LEU A 79 -16.28 24.20 -6.32
C LEU A 79 -16.30 23.49 -7.69
N ALA A 80 -17.37 23.68 -8.46
CA ALA A 80 -17.53 23.11 -9.80
C ALA A 80 -16.48 23.68 -10.77
N SER A 81 -16.40 25.02 -10.88
CA SER A 81 -15.43 25.66 -11.77
C SER A 81 -13.99 25.39 -11.35
N TRP A 82 -13.72 25.24 -10.06
CA TRP A 82 -12.40 24.85 -9.56
C TRP A 82 -12.03 23.40 -9.94
N ARG A 83 -13.01 22.48 -9.94
CA ARG A 83 -12.80 21.07 -10.33
C ARG A 83 -12.58 20.91 -11.83
N GLU A 84 -13.21 21.73 -12.66
CA GLU A 84 -12.98 21.76 -14.12
C GLU A 84 -11.60 22.28 -14.49
N ARG A 85 -11.09 23.28 -13.74
CA ARG A 85 -9.77 23.89 -13.99
C ARG A 85 -8.59 23.04 -13.55
N MET A 86 -8.79 22.04 -12.68
CA MET A 86 -7.72 21.18 -12.22
C MET A 86 -7.55 19.99 -13.16
N PRO A 87 -6.31 19.65 -13.56
CA PRO A 87 -6.08 18.47 -14.36
C PRO A 87 -6.60 17.25 -13.59
N LEU A 88 -7.40 16.43 -14.27
CA LEU A 88 -7.90 15.19 -13.69
C LEU A 88 -6.71 14.27 -13.40
N THR A 89 -6.78 13.54 -12.30
CA THR A 89 -5.83 12.45 -12.09
C THR A 89 -6.05 11.37 -13.14
N ALA A 90 -5.01 10.64 -13.54
CA ALA A 90 -5.13 9.54 -14.52
C ALA A 90 -6.23 8.53 -14.15
N ARG A 91 -6.50 8.32 -12.84
CA ARG A 91 -7.60 7.47 -12.36
C ARG A 91 -8.97 8.08 -12.63
N GLN A 92 -9.12 9.39 -12.47
CA GLN A 92 -10.36 10.10 -12.77
C GLN A 92 -10.60 10.19 -14.28
N GLU A 93 -9.55 10.41 -15.07
CA GLU A 93 -9.62 10.37 -16.53
C GLU A 93 -10.05 8.99 -17.03
N ALA A 94 -9.43 7.91 -16.53
CA ALA A 94 -9.82 6.55 -16.87
C ALA A 94 -11.30 6.25 -16.53
N ARG A 95 -11.77 6.75 -15.38
CA ARG A 95 -13.17 6.58 -14.94
C ARG A 95 -14.12 7.36 -15.85
N ARG A 96 -13.82 8.63 -16.14
CA ARG A 96 -14.59 9.47 -17.08
C ARG A 96 -14.63 8.89 -18.49
N ARG A 97 -13.51 8.30 -18.96
CA ARG A 97 -13.43 7.61 -20.25
C ARG A 97 -14.29 6.35 -20.27
N ALA A 98 -14.30 5.57 -19.18
CA ALA A 98 -15.19 4.42 -19.05
C ALA A 98 -16.66 4.84 -19.05
N ASP A 99 -17.01 5.91 -18.31
CA ASP A 99 -18.37 6.47 -18.29
C ASP A 99 -18.81 6.96 -19.67
N TYR A 100 -17.93 7.62 -20.44
CA TYR A 100 -18.20 8.05 -21.81
C TYR A 100 -18.44 6.87 -22.76
N LEU A 101 -17.61 5.83 -22.69
CA LEU A 101 -17.75 4.62 -23.50
C LEU A 101 -19.01 3.80 -23.13
N ALA A 102 -19.51 3.92 -21.89
CA ALA A 102 -20.70 3.21 -21.44
C ALA A 102 -22.02 3.92 -21.84
N ASN A 103 -21.97 5.17 -22.29
CA ASN A 103 -23.12 5.95 -22.77
C ASN A 103 -23.12 6.14 -24.30
N LEU A 104 -22.27 5.39 -25.00
CA LEU A 104 -22.24 5.22 -26.46
C LEU A 104 -23.03 3.96 -26.82
#